data_AF-A0A920MUV8-F1
#
_entry.id   AF-A0A920MUV8-F1
#
_cell.length_a   1.000
_cell.length_b   1.000
_cell.length_c   1.000
_cell.angle_alpha   90.00
_cell.angle_beta   90.00
_cell.angle_gamma   90.00
#
_symmetry.space_group_name_H-M   'P 1'
#
loop_
_entity.id
_entity.type
_entity.pdbx_description
1 polymer ?
#
loop_
_entity_poly.entity_id
_entity_poly.type
_entity_poly.pdbx_seq_one_letter_code
_entity_poly.pdbx_strand_id
1 'polypeptide(L)' 'MKFFIAKPPNLSGEQLESEYEARLLNPYTAAERGSVDMVIHPEDTRKEVSAALDFLLSKREKLQKRLHSNTPL' A
#
# COMPACT_ATOMS: atom_id res chain seq x y z
N MET A 1 -9.97 -10.20 -10.38
CA MET A 1 -8.81 -11.06 -10.72
C MET A 1 -8.40 -11.83 -9.48
N LYS A 2 -8.52 -13.16 -9.48
CA LYS A 2 -8.04 -14.04 -8.39
C LYS A 2 -6.56 -14.33 -8.63
N PHE A 3 -5.67 -13.83 -7.79
CA PHE A 3 -4.29 -14.32 -7.73
C PHE A 3 -4.27 -15.61 -6.91
N PHE A 4 -4.69 -16.71 -7.53
CA PHE A 4 -4.50 -18.04 -6.96
C PHE A 4 -3.06 -18.46 -7.30
N ILE A 5 -2.14 -18.31 -6.35
CA ILE A 5 -0.76 -18.76 -6.51
C ILE A 5 -0.78 -20.29 -6.34
N ALA A 6 -1.07 -21.01 -7.43
CA ALA A 6 -0.90 -22.45 -7.47
C ALA A 6 0.61 -22.75 -7.36
N LYS A 7 1.00 -23.65 -6.45
CA LYS A 7 2.38 -24.12 -6.33
C LYS A 7 2.81 -24.73 -7.67
N PRO A 8 3.79 -24.14 -8.39
CA PRO A 8 4.27 -24.75 -9.62
C PRO A 8 4.91 -26.11 -9.28
N PRO A 9 4.63 -27.16 -10.08
CA PRO A 9 4.90 -28.54 -9.67
C PRO A 9 6.40 -28.91 -9.59
N ASN A 10 7.31 -28.00 -9.98
CA ASN A 10 8.70 -28.34 -10.32
C ASN A 10 9.76 -27.48 -9.60
N LEU A 11 9.40 -26.66 -8.61
CA LEU A 11 10.33 -25.76 -7.90
C LEU A 11 10.55 -26.22 -6.45
N SER A 12 11.79 -26.11 -5.97
CA SER A 12 12.11 -26.33 -4.55
C SER A 12 11.51 -25.22 -3.68
N GLY A 13 11.36 -25.46 -2.37
CA GLY A 13 10.81 -24.47 -1.44
C GLY A 13 11.58 -23.14 -1.48
N GLU A 14 12.91 -23.19 -1.47
CA GLU A 14 13.80 -22.02 -1.53
C GLU A 14 13.62 -21.21 -2.83
N GLN A 15 13.39 -21.89 -3.97
CA GLN A 15 13.17 -21.21 -5.24
C GLN A 15 11.82 -20.48 -5.27
N LEU A 16 10.79 -21.03 -4.63
CA LEU A 16 9.49 -20.38 -4.50
C LEU A 16 9.55 -19.14 -3.60
N GLU A 17 10.31 -19.22 -2.50
CA GLU A 17 10.52 -18.09 -1.59
C GLU A 17 11.24 -16.95 -2.31
N SER A 18 12.34 -17.24 -3.01
CA SER A 18 13.08 -16.24 -3.77
C SER A 18 12.24 -15.60 -4.89
N GLU A 19 11.44 -16.39 -5.61
CA GLU A 19 10.54 -15.87 -6.64
C GLU A 19 9.44 -14.98 -6.05
N TYR A 20 8.91 -15.35 -4.88
CA TYR A 20 7.92 -14.57 -4.17
C TYR A 20 8.48 -13.23 -3.70
N GLU A 21 9.67 -13.24 -3.09
CA GLU A 21 10.36 -12.03 -2.64
C GLU A 21 10.63 -11.07 -3.80
N ALA A 22 11.19 -11.57 -4.89
CA ALA A 22 11.49 -10.76 -6.06
C ALA A 22 10.23 -10.11 -6.66
N ARG A 23 9.11 -10.84 -6.70
CA ARG A 23 7.87 -10.35 -7.34
C ARG A 23 6.99 -9.49 -6.46
N LEU A 24 6.89 -9.80 -5.17
CA LEU A 24 5.85 -9.23 -4.31
C LEU A 24 6.40 -8.40 -3.14
N LEU A 25 7.66 -8.61 -2.71
CA LEU A 25 8.28 -7.79 -1.66
C LEU A 25 8.95 -6.53 -2.24
N ASN A 26 8.30 -5.90 -3.22
CA ASN A 26 8.72 -4.62 -3.77
C ASN A 26 7.59 -3.58 -3.64
N PRO A 27 7.93 -2.29 -3.46
CA PRO A 27 6.93 -1.24 -3.32
C PRO A 27 6.26 -0.87 -4.67
N TYR A 28 6.88 -1.22 -5.79
CA TYR A 28 6.44 -0.82 -7.13
C TYR A 28 5.10 -1.45 -7.52
N THR A 29 4.84 -2.69 -7.11
CA THR A 29 3.54 -3.35 -7.35
C THR A 29 2.38 -2.57 -6.69
N ALA A 30 2.62 -1.93 -5.55
CA ALA A 30 1.62 -1.14 -4.86
C ALA A 30 1.43 0.25 -5.50
N ALA A 31 2.50 0.84 -6.02
CA ALA A 31 2.48 2.10 -6.77
C ALA A 31 1.73 1.96 -8.11
N GLU A 32 1.94 0.87 -8.85
CA GLU A 32 1.21 0.58 -10.11
C GLU A 32 -0.31 0.48 -9.90
N ARG A 33 -0.72 0.00 -8.73
CA ARG A 33 -2.14 -0.13 -8.36
C ARG A 33 -2.73 1.16 -7.78
N GLY A 34 -1.93 2.22 -7.62
CA GLY A 34 -2.33 3.46 -6.98
C GLY A 34 -2.71 3.29 -5.50
N SER A 35 -2.25 2.21 -4.86
CA SER A 35 -2.45 2.02 -3.41
C SER A 35 -1.50 2.90 -2.59
N VAL A 36 -0.37 3.28 -3.20
CA VAL A 36 0.58 4.26 -2.70
C VAL A 36 0.72 5.34 -3.78
N ASP A 37 0.78 6.61 -3.37
CA ASP A 37 0.87 7.72 -4.31
C ASP A 37 2.23 7.76 -5.03
N MET A 38 3.33 7.47 -4.31
CA MET A 38 4.69 7.47 -4.86
C MET A 38 5.67 6.64 -4.02
N VAL A 39 6.76 6.18 -4.65
CA VAL A 39 7.93 5.60 -3.99
C VAL A 39 9.03 6.65 -3.99
N ILE A 40 9.49 7.06 -2.80
CA ILE A 40 10.42 8.19 -2.61
C ILE A 40 11.75 7.73 -2.02
N HIS A 41 12.77 8.58 -2.16
CA HIS A 41 14.01 8.42 -1.39
C HIS A 41 13.77 8.72 0.10
N PRO A 42 14.38 7.97 1.03
CA PRO A 42 14.16 8.17 2.47
C PRO A 42 14.43 9.61 2.96
N GLU A 43 15.42 10.28 2.39
CA GLU A 43 15.79 11.67 2.69
C GLU A 43 14.72 12.70 2.32
N ASP A 44 13.90 12.41 1.31
CA ASP A 44 12.84 13.31 0.83
C ASP A 44 11.57 13.27 1.70
N THR A 45 11.47 12.30 2.62
CA THR A 45 10.26 12.04 3.43
C THR A 45 9.71 13.32 4.07
N ARG A 46 10.57 14.16 4.68
CA ARG A 46 10.11 15.40 5.33
C ARG A 46 9.47 16.37 4.35
N LYS A 47 10.05 16.51 3.16
CA LYS A 47 9.58 17.43 2.12
C LYS A 47 8.22 16.98 1.60
N GLU A 48 8.08 15.70 1.29
CA GLU A 48 6.82 15.13 0.78
C GLU A 48 5.70 15.20 1.82
N VAL A 49 6.00 14.88 3.09
CA VAL A 49 5.02 15.01 4.18
C VAL A 49 4.57 16.46 4.37
N SER A 50 5.49 17.43 4.33
CA SER A 50 5.15 18.85 4.46
C SER A 50 4.21 19.29 3.33
N ALA A 51 4.56 18.96 2.09
CA ALA A 51 3.75 19.31 0.93
C ALA A 51 2.35 18.67 0.98
N ALA A 52 2.26 17.41 1.41
CA ALA A 52 0.98 16.72 1.57
C ALA A 52 0.10 17.39 2.64
N LEU A 53 0.68 17.80 3.77
CA LEU A 53 -0.05 18.50 4.83
C LEU A 53 -0.54 19.88 4.37
N ASP A 54 0.30 20.63 3.66
CA ASP A 54 -0.07 21.94 3.09
C ASP A 54 -1.25 21.81 2.11
N PHE A 55 -1.23 20.78 1.25
CA PHE A 55 -2.34 20.48 0.34
C PHE A 55 -3.62 20.09 1.08
N LEU A 56 -3.51 19.34 2.18
CA LEU A 56 -4.66 18.84 2.95
C LEU A 56 -5.24 19.87 3.93
N LEU A 57 -4.62 21.04 4.09
CA LEU A 57 -5.00 22.04 5.09
C LEU A 57 -6.46 22.49 4.99
N SER A 58 -6.98 22.60 3.76
CA SER A 58 -8.37 23.01 3.50
C SER A 58 -9.34 21.82 3.34
N LYS A 59 -8.90 20.58 3.54
CA LYS A 59 -9.76 19.40 3.37
C LYS A 59 -10.94 19.45 4.36
N ARG A 60 -12.15 19.26 3.83
CA ARG A 60 -13.40 19.16 4.59
C ARG A 60 -14.19 17.96 4.08
N GLU A 61 -14.38 16.97 4.93
CA GLU A 61 -15.14 15.76 4.60
C GLU A 61 -16.48 15.75 5.32
N LYS A 62 -17.54 15.37 4.61
CA LYS A 62 -18.90 15.32 5.14
C LYS A 62 -19.25 13.89 5.50
N LEU A 63 -19.27 13.60 6.80
CA LEU A 63 -19.69 12.29 7.31
C LEU A 63 -21.22 12.18 7.38
N GLN A 64 -21.74 10.95 7.36
CA GLN A 64 -23.16 10.70 7.59
C GLN A 64 -23.56 11.10 9.03
N LYS A 65 -24.75 11.70 9.18
CA LYS A 65 -25.26 12.10 10.50
C LYS A 65 -25.60 10.87 11.33
N ARG A 66 -24.87 10.66 12.42
CA ARG A 66 -25.08 9.60 13.42
C ARG A 66 -24.72 10.15 14.80
N LEU A 67 -25.32 9.61 15.87
CA LEU A 67 -25.04 10.04 17.25
C LEU A 67 -23.63 9.64 17.70
N HIS A 68 -23.19 8.42 17.35
CA HIS A 68 -21.84 7.92 17.56
C HIS A 68 -21.56 6.77 16.59
N SER A 69 -20.29 6.35 16.48
CA SER A 69 -19.93 5.11 15.79
C SER A 69 -20.28 3.88 16.63
N ASN A 70 -20.30 2.71 16.00
CA ASN A 70 -20.38 1.41 16.69
C ASN A 70 -19.08 0.64 16.42
N THR A 71 -17.97 1.19 16.90
CA THR A 71 -16.65 0.56 16.76
C THR A 71 -16.60 -0.68 17.66
N PRO A 72 -16.04 -1.82 17.20
CA PRO A 72 -15.89 -3.01 18.03
C PRO A 72 -15.14 -2.69 19.33
N LEU A 73 -15.62 -3.26 20.44
CA LEU A 73 -14.98 -3.22 21.76
C LEU A 73 -14.00 -4.38 21.93
#